data_AF-A0A6L2QAA9-F1
#
_entry.id   AF-A0A6L2QAA9-F1
#
_cell.length_a   1.000
_cell.length_b   1.000
_cell.length_c   1.000
_cell.angle_alpha   90.00
_cell.angle_beta   90.00
_cell.angle_gamma   90.00
#
_symmetry.space_group_name_H-M   'P 1'
#
loop_
_entity.id
_entity.type
_entity.pdbx_description
1 polymer ?
#
loop_
_entity_poly.entity_id
_entity_poly.type
_entity_poly.pdbx_seq_one_letter_code
_entity_poly.pdbx_strand_id
1 'polypeptide(L)'
;MAANSCSFLAAVTVILLLSVEEGFCIKCWVCRSDSDPKCADPFDNSTVPISDCRQEPDLQHLPGVRPEMCRKIRQKVHGEWRYFRSCAYVGEPGIEGDERFCLMRTGTYNIFMEYCTCKAKDGCNSAAGEAIQCYQCSSGQDPKGEDSCGAYKKFDKSRHIAVECNSDESHTPGTFCMKITQQGPKGFIWDGRWRQVIRRCASVADTGVTGVCNWGVYDNGIYWEECYCSEDGCNGSSPVHTCLFAIMGSLVFIAFIYKWQS
;
A
#
# COMPACT_ATOMS: atom_id res chain seq x y z
N MET A 1 30.24 -50.56 -34.40
CA MET A 1 30.78 -49.90 -33.19
C MET A 1 30.50 -48.38 -33.12
N ALA A 2 29.95 -47.72 -34.16
CA ALA A 2 29.67 -46.28 -34.14
C ALA A 2 28.31 -45.86 -33.53
N ALA A 3 27.28 -46.73 -33.58
CA ALA A 3 25.92 -46.38 -33.15
C ALA A 3 25.79 -46.16 -31.62
N ASN A 4 26.50 -46.95 -30.80
CA ASN A 4 26.41 -46.86 -29.35
C ASN A 4 27.12 -45.60 -28.80
N SER A 5 28.12 -45.08 -29.53
CA SER A 5 28.88 -43.89 -29.12
C SER A 5 28.06 -42.60 -29.34
N CYS A 6 27.23 -42.57 -30.39
CA CYS A 6 26.36 -41.43 -30.71
C CYS A 6 25.19 -41.31 -29.72
N SER A 7 24.56 -42.43 -29.35
CA SER A 7 23.47 -42.44 -28.36
C SER A 7 23.93 -42.06 -26.95
N PHE A 8 25.17 -42.39 -26.59
CA PHE A 8 25.74 -42.03 -25.29
C PHE A 8 26.06 -40.54 -25.21
N LEU A 9 26.62 -39.96 -26.27
CA LEU A 9 26.87 -38.51 -26.36
C LEU A 9 25.57 -37.71 -26.34
N ALA A 10 24.51 -38.19 -27.00
CA ALA A 10 23.19 -37.56 -26.97
C ALA A 10 22.53 -37.63 -25.58
N ALA A 11 22.69 -38.73 -24.86
CA ALA A 11 22.18 -38.84 -23.49
C ALA A 11 22.91 -37.89 -22.53
N VAL A 12 24.24 -37.74 -22.67
CA VAL A 12 25.05 -36.84 -21.84
C VAL A 12 24.71 -35.37 -22.10
N THR A 13 24.50 -34.96 -23.36
CA THR A 13 24.07 -33.59 -23.68
C THR A 13 22.66 -33.27 -23.16
N VAL A 14 21.73 -34.23 -23.21
CA VAL A 14 20.39 -34.07 -22.62
C VAL A 14 20.46 -33.93 -21.09
N ILE A 15 21.31 -34.72 -20.42
CA ILE A 15 21.49 -34.61 -18.95
C ILE A 15 22.14 -33.27 -18.57
N LEU A 16 23.10 -32.77 -19.34
CA LEU A 16 23.73 -31.45 -19.14
C LEU A 16 22.75 -30.28 -19.36
N LEU A 17 21.83 -30.39 -20.33
CA LEU A 17 20.77 -29.40 -20.55
C LEU A 17 19.70 -29.42 -19.43
N LEU A 18 19.47 -30.57 -18.79
CA LEU A 18 18.53 -30.74 -17.69
C LEU A 18 19.08 -30.31 -16.32
N SER A 19 20.39 -30.02 -16.21
CA SER A 19 21.05 -29.66 -14.95
C SER A 19 21.38 -28.16 -14.82
N VAL A 20 20.90 -27.34 -15.75
CA VAL A 20 20.97 -25.87 -15.63
C VAL A 20 19.76 -25.40 -14.81
N GLU A 21 19.82 -25.57 -13.49
CA GLU A 21 19.03 -24.73 -12.60
C GLU A 21 19.70 -23.36 -12.54
N GLU A 22 19.25 -22.42 -13.38
CA GLU A 22 19.61 -21.02 -13.18
C GLU A 22 18.93 -20.52 -11.90
N GLY A 23 19.65 -20.63 -10.79
CA GLY A 23 19.34 -19.91 -9.56
C GLY A 23 19.57 -18.42 -9.80
N PHE A 24 18.61 -17.71 -10.39
CA PHE A 24 18.66 -16.26 -10.47
C PHE A 24 18.44 -15.69 -9.06
N CYS A 25 19.45 -15.00 -8.51
CA CYS A 25 19.24 -14.14 -7.35
C CYS A 25 19.00 -12.72 -7.83
N ILE A 26 18.13 -12.03 -7.10
CA ILE A 26 17.80 -10.63 -7.34
C ILE A 26 19.01 -9.73 -7.12
N LYS A 27 19.12 -8.72 -7.98
CA LYS A 27 20.11 -7.65 -7.86
C LYS A 27 19.42 -6.36 -7.47
N CYS A 28 20.01 -5.60 -6.55
CA CYS A 28 19.40 -4.39 -6.00
C CYS A 28 20.40 -3.22 -5.96
N TRP A 29 19.87 -1.99 -5.97
CA TRP A 29 20.68 -0.82 -5.66
C TRP A 29 21.01 -0.82 -4.17
N VAL A 30 22.29 -0.69 -3.83
CA VAL A 30 22.77 -0.62 -2.44
C VAL A 30 23.52 0.70 -2.25
N CYS A 31 22.86 1.68 -1.65
CA CYS A 31 23.42 3.02 -1.45
C CYS A 31 22.70 3.80 -0.35
N ARG A 32 23.32 4.89 0.11
CA ARG A 32 22.72 5.82 1.07
C ARG A 32 22.96 7.27 0.65
N SER A 33 21.93 8.11 0.71
CA SER A 33 22.00 9.50 0.27
C SER A 33 22.75 10.43 1.21
N ASP A 34 22.99 10.00 2.45
CA ASP A 34 23.77 10.77 3.42
C ASP A 34 25.29 10.63 3.19
N SER A 35 25.73 9.51 2.61
CA SER A 35 27.11 9.30 2.17
C SER A 35 27.34 9.64 0.70
N ASP A 36 26.37 9.36 -0.18
CA ASP A 36 26.47 9.63 -1.61
C ASP A 36 25.18 10.32 -2.11
N PRO A 37 25.23 11.64 -2.40
CA PRO A 37 24.08 12.40 -2.88
C PRO A 37 23.40 11.81 -4.12
N LYS A 38 24.11 11.03 -4.94
CA LYS A 38 23.54 10.38 -6.14
C LYS A 38 22.46 9.34 -5.81
N CYS A 39 22.42 8.86 -4.57
CA CYS A 39 21.42 7.91 -4.11
C CYS A 39 20.06 8.57 -3.77
N ALA A 40 20.00 9.91 -3.71
CA ALA A 40 18.76 10.65 -3.47
C ALA A 40 17.76 10.48 -4.63
N ASP A 41 16.51 10.87 -4.40
CA ASP A 41 15.54 11.03 -5.50
C ASP A 41 15.64 12.46 -6.07
N PRO A 42 15.53 12.64 -7.40
CA PRO A 42 15.33 11.63 -8.44
C PRO A 42 16.55 10.74 -8.65
N PHE A 43 16.34 9.42 -8.66
CA PHE A 43 17.43 8.44 -8.71
C PHE A 43 17.83 8.10 -10.15
N ASP A 44 19.11 8.28 -10.44
CA ASP A 44 19.71 7.91 -11.72
C ASP A 44 20.37 6.53 -11.61
N ASN A 45 19.73 5.53 -12.24
CA ASN A 45 20.17 4.14 -12.24
C ASN A 45 21.51 3.90 -12.94
N SER A 46 22.07 4.89 -13.64
CA SER A 46 23.38 4.78 -14.29
C SER A 46 24.54 5.18 -13.37
N THR A 47 24.26 5.80 -12.22
CA THR A 47 25.28 6.47 -11.39
C THR A 47 25.86 5.61 -10.28
N VAL A 48 25.09 4.63 -9.82
CA VAL A 48 25.46 3.66 -8.79
C VAL A 48 25.60 2.29 -9.49
N PRO A 49 26.46 1.37 -9.03
CA PRO A 49 26.49 -0.01 -9.52
C PRO A 49 25.47 -0.90 -8.78
N ILE A 50 24.89 -1.87 -9.49
CA ILE A 50 23.89 -2.78 -8.92
C ILE A 50 24.62 -3.95 -8.23
N SER A 51 24.15 -4.35 -7.04
CA SER A 51 24.77 -5.40 -6.23
C SER A 51 23.95 -6.69 -6.28
N ASP A 52 24.62 -7.85 -6.35
CA ASP A 52 23.96 -9.17 -6.24
C ASP A 52 23.71 -9.49 -4.76
N CYS A 53 22.44 -9.67 -4.38
CA CYS A 53 22.05 -9.87 -2.98
C CYS A 53 22.59 -11.16 -2.37
N ARG A 54 23.03 -12.15 -3.16
CA ARG A 54 23.72 -13.35 -2.63
C ARG A 54 25.04 -13.02 -1.92
N GLN A 55 25.68 -11.92 -2.31
CA GLN A 55 26.98 -11.53 -1.79
C GLN A 55 26.86 -10.80 -0.44
N GLU A 56 25.64 -10.45 -0.04
CA GLU A 56 25.40 -9.83 1.25
C GLU A 56 25.73 -10.81 2.39
N PRO A 57 26.38 -10.32 3.46
CA PRO A 57 26.85 -11.16 4.55
C PRO A 57 25.67 -11.70 5.38
N ASP A 58 25.89 -12.83 6.04
CA ASP A 58 24.89 -13.35 6.98
C ASP A 58 24.80 -12.42 8.21
N LEU A 59 23.58 -12.11 8.64
CA LEU A 59 23.33 -11.25 9.79
C LEU A 59 23.38 -12.07 11.08
N GLN A 60 24.24 -11.68 12.04
CA GLN A 60 24.39 -12.38 13.32
C GLN A 60 23.06 -12.51 14.10
N HIS A 61 22.17 -11.52 13.95
CA HIS A 61 20.86 -11.49 14.62
C HIS A 61 19.75 -12.19 13.83
N LEU A 62 20.02 -12.64 12.59
CA LEU A 62 19.10 -13.35 11.70
C LEU A 62 19.85 -14.50 10.99
N PRO A 63 20.29 -15.52 11.75
CA PRO A 63 21.07 -16.62 11.18
C PRO A 63 20.22 -17.44 10.19
N GLY A 64 20.81 -17.78 9.04
CA GLY A 64 20.18 -18.64 8.03
C GLY A 64 19.16 -17.94 7.12
N VAL A 65 18.91 -16.64 7.31
CA VAL A 65 18.03 -15.85 6.44
C VAL A 65 18.85 -15.20 5.33
N ARG A 66 18.44 -15.39 4.08
CA ARG A 66 19.07 -14.76 2.91
C ARG A 66 18.20 -13.63 2.37
N PRO A 67 18.80 -12.58 1.79
CA PRO A 67 18.03 -11.51 1.19
C PRO A 67 17.57 -11.89 -0.22
N GLU A 68 16.25 -11.93 -0.41
CA GLU A 68 15.61 -12.36 -1.66
C GLU A 68 14.78 -11.26 -2.33
N MET A 69 14.88 -10.03 -1.85
CA MET A 69 14.13 -8.88 -2.36
C MET A 69 14.92 -7.59 -2.21
N CYS A 70 14.53 -6.57 -2.96
CA CYS A 70 15.08 -5.23 -2.81
C CYS A 70 14.26 -4.41 -1.82
N ARG A 71 14.91 -3.42 -1.23
CA ARG A 71 14.28 -2.44 -0.35
C ARG A 71 14.76 -1.03 -0.64
N LYS A 72 13.84 -0.09 -0.54
CA LYS A 72 14.09 1.35 -0.47
C LYS A 72 13.46 1.88 0.81
N ILE A 73 14.21 2.66 1.56
CA ILE A 73 13.74 3.36 2.75
C ILE A 73 13.89 4.84 2.51
N ARG A 74 12.81 5.59 2.73
CA ARG A 74 12.82 7.05 2.72
C ARG A 74 12.58 7.55 4.15
N GLN A 75 13.55 8.24 4.70
CA GLN A 75 13.54 8.68 6.09
C GLN A 75 13.58 10.21 6.15
N LYS A 76 12.66 10.83 6.88
CA LYS A 76 12.71 12.25 7.20
C LYS A 76 13.17 12.44 8.64
N VAL A 77 14.28 13.14 8.85
CA VAL A 77 14.81 13.48 10.17
C VAL A 77 15.06 14.98 10.22
N HIS A 78 14.48 15.68 11.20
CA HIS A 78 14.61 17.15 11.35
C HIS A 78 14.25 17.95 10.09
N GLY A 79 13.31 17.45 9.28
CA GLY A 79 12.88 18.11 8.04
C GLY A 79 13.64 17.70 6.79
N GLU A 80 14.79 17.02 6.92
CA GLU A 80 15.61 16.57 5.79
C GLU A 80 15.32 15.13 5.41
N TRP A 81 15.23 14.86 4.11
CA TRP A 81 15.02 13.54 3.56
C TRP A 81 16.34 12.80 3.33
N ARG A 82 16.36 11.52 3.70
CA ARG A 82 17.44 10.57 3.47
C ARG A 82 16.89 9.32 2.82
N TYR A 83 17.64 8.77 1.87
CA TYR A 83 17.26 7.62 1.07
C TYR A 83 18.27 6.51 1.28
N PHE A 84 17.77 5.32 1.59
CA PHE A 84 18.57 4.13 1.80
C PHE A 84 18.05 3.05 0.87
N ARG A 85 18.91 2.51 0.01
CA ARG A 85 18.59 1.39 -0.87
C ARG A 85 19.44 0.20 -0.43
N SER A 86 18.83 -0.97 -0.28
CA SER A 86 19.54 -2.18 0.16
C SER A 86 18.85 -3.44 -0.34
N CYS A 87 19.56 -4.56 -0.33
CA CYS A 87 18.91 -5.87 -0.27
C CYS A 87 18.12 -6.01 1.04
N ALA A 88 17.03 -6.78 1.04
CA ALA A 88 16.19 -7.01 2.21
C ALA A 88 16.08 -8.49 2.55
N TYR A 89 16.35 -8.78 3.83
CA TYR A 89 16.31 -10.12 4.43
C TYR A 89 14.91 -10.49 4.93
N VAL A 90 14.08 -9.50 5.25
CA VAL A 90 12.78 -9.69 5.90
C VAL A 90 11.76 -8.68 5.40
N GLY A 91 10.48 -9.06 5.46
CA GLY A 91 9.35 -8.28 4.97
C GLY A 91 8.61 -8.97 3.82
N GLU A 92 7.52 -8.36 3.39
CA GLU A 92 6.72 -8.80 2.25
C GLU A 92 6.79 -7.76 1.12
N PRO A 93 6.77 -8.16 -0.16
CA PRO A 93 6.72 -7.21 -1.27
C PRO A 93 5.39 -6.44 -1.28
N GLY A 94 5.47 -5.11 -1.20
CA GLY A 94 4.30 -4.23 -1.27
C GLY A 94 3.31 -4.33 -0.10
N ILE A 95 2.09 -3.83 -0.35
CA ILE A 95 0.92 -4.01 0.52
C ILE A 95 -0.07 -4.91 -0.21
N GLU A 96 -0.50 -6.01 0.42
CA GLU A 96 -1.41 -7.00 -0.19
C GLU A 96 -0.87 -7.56 -1.54
N GLY A 97 0.45 -7.51 -1.75
CA GLY A 97 1.13 -8.01 -2.95
C GLY A 97 1.36 -6.96 -4.05
N ASP A 98 0.87 -5.73 -3.91
CA ASP A 98 1.16 -4.65 -4.85
C ASP A 98 2.43 -3.89 -4.43
N GLU A 99 3.54 -4.19 -5.10
CA GLU A 99 4.89 -3.66 -4.83
C GLU A 99 5.03 -2.15 -5.05
N ARG A 100 4.04 -1.50 -5.67
CA ARG A 100 4.05 -0.05 -5.88
C ARG A 100 3.83 0.70 -4.58
N PHE A 101 3.01 0.15 -3.68
CA PHE A 101 2.68 0.76 -2.40
C PHE A 101 3.74 0.44 -1.34
N CYS A 102 4.25 1.47 -0.69
CA CYS A 102 5.19 1.35 0.42
C CYS A 102 4.46 1.41 1.75
N LEU A 103 5.12 0.97 2.84
CA LEU A 103 4.63 1.07 4.21
C LEU A 103 5.22 2.30 4.92
N MET A 104 4.39 3.18 5.49
CA MET A 104 4.83 4.39 6.17
C MET A 104 4.66 4.25 7.67
N ARG A 105 5.71 4.59 8.42
CA ARG A 105 5.73 4.61 9.89
C ARG A 105 6.08 6.00 10.36
N THR A 106 5.19 6.57 11.16
CA THR A 106 5.40 7.87 11.82
C THR A 106 5.93 7.63 13.23
N GLY A 107 7.06 8.25 13.55
CA GLY A 107 7.66 8.26 14.88
C GLY A 107 7.29 9.51 15.68
N THR A 108 7.79 9.57 16.92
CA THR A 108 7.76 10.79 17.74
C THR A 108 8.73 11.84 17.18
N TYR A 109 8.41 13.13 17.33
CA TYR A 109 9.23 14.26 16.84
C TYR A 109 9.35 14.43 15.31
N ASN A 110 8.27 14.23 14.54
CA ASN A 110 8.25 14.43 13.07
C ASN A 110 9.29 13.58 12.32
N ILE A 111 9.57 12.38 12.83
CA ILE A 111 10.40 11.39 12.15
C ILE A 111 9.48 10.51 11.31
N PHE A 112 9.70 10.46 10.01
CA PHE A 112 8.89 9.66 9.08
C PHE A 112 9.78 8.62 8.42
N MET A 113 9.32 7.37 8.35
CA MET A 113 10.02 6.28 7.69
C MET A 113 9.10 5.52 6.75
N GLU A 114 9.41 5.56 5.47
CA GLU A 114 8.76 4.77 4.43
C GLU A 114 9.60 3.56 4.11
N TYR A 115 8.98 2.39 4.01
CA TYR A 115 9.61 1.12 3.65
C TYR A 115 8.94 0.58 2.39
N CYS A 116 9.68 0.57 1.29
CA CYS A 116 9.26 -0.06 0.05
C CYS A 116 10.05 -1.36 -0.14
N THR A 117 9.37 -2.48 -0.31
CA THR A 117 9.96 -3.80 -0.56
C THR A 117 9.39 -4.36 -1.84
N CYS A 118 10.27 -4.91 -2.70
CA CYS A 118 9.89 -5.38 -4.03
C CYS A 118 10.73 -6.59 -4.44
N LYS A 119 10.13 -7.53 -5.18
CA LYS A 119 10.75 -8.77 -5.67
C LYS A 119 10.51 -8.99 -7.17
N ALA A 120 9.68 -8.18 -7.83
CA ALA A 120 9.26 -8.41 -9.22
C ALA A 120 10.40 -8.39 -10.25
N LYS A 121 11.45 -7.59 -10.04
CA LYS A 121 12.59 -7.48 -10.97
C LYS A 121 13.86 -6.96 -10.30
N ASP A 122 15.00 -7.22 -10.94
CA ASP A 122 16.28 -6.59 -10.58
C ASP A 122 16.15 -5.05 -10.60
N GLY A 123 16.72 -4.42 -9.56
CA GLY A 123 16.72 -2.98 -9.41
C GLY A 123 15.32 -2.38 -9.25
N CYS A 124 14.31 -3.16 -8.83
CA CYS A 124 12.95 -2.66 -8.57
C CYS A 124 12.94 -1.52 -7.54
N ASN A 125 13.94 -1.46 -6.65
CA ASN A 125 14.13 -0.38 -5.68
C ASN A 125 14.76 0.89 -6.29
N SER A 126 14.65 1.13 -7.59
CA SER A 126 15.08 2.37 -8.28
C SER A 126 13.99 3.44 -8.26
N ALA A 127 12.73 3.06 -8.40
CA ALA A 127 11.61 3.98 -8.51
C ALA A 127 11.32 4.73 -7.19
N ALA A 128 10.63 5.87 -7.30
CA ALA A 128 9.77 6.34 -6.22
C ALA A 128 8.59 5.36 -6.15
N GLY A 129 8.32 4.79 -4.97
CA GLY A 129 7.09 4.01 -4.81
C GLY A 129 5.88 4.90 -5.04
N GLU A 130 4.79 4.34 -5.55
CA GLU A 130 3.53 5.08 -5.61
C GLU A 130 2.98 5.16 -4.19
N ALA A 131 2.76 6.38 -3.72
CA ALA A 131 2.09 6.60 -2.46
C ALA A 131 0.58 6.64 -2.71
N ILE A 132 -0.16 6.01 -1.80
CA ILE A 132 -1.61 6.02 -1.82
C ILE A 132 -2.13 7.47 -1.84
N GLN A 133 -3.16 7.71 -2.63
CA GLN A 133 -3.81 9.01 -2.72
C GLN A 133 -5.13 9.00 -1.96
N CYS A 134 -5.29 9.89 -0.99
CA CYS A 134 -6.48 9.92 -0.14
C CYS A 134 -7.15 11.30 -0.17
N TYR A 135 -8.47 11.31 -0.02
CA TYR A 135 -9.18 12.57 0.22
C TYR A 135 -8.83 13.10 1.61
N GLN A 136 -8.48 14.38 1.71
CA GLN A 136 -8.17 15.06 2.96
C GLN A 136 -9.17 16.19 3.22
N CYS A 137 -9.97 16.06 4.29
CA CYS A 137 -10.93 17.09 4.72
C CYS A 137 -11.35 16.90 6.17
N SER A 138 -11.85 17.98 6.78
CA SER A 138 -12.48 17.96 8.10
C SER A 138 -13.71 18.82 8.08
N SER A 139 -14.89 18.25 8.32
CA SER A 139 -16.13 19.03 8.35
C SER A 139 -16.18 20.07 9.47
N GLY A 140 -15.29 19.97 10.47
CA GLY A 140 -15.13 20.99 11.51
C GLY A 140 -14.43 22.27 11.01
N GLN A 141 -13.79 22.21 9.84
CA GLN A 141 -13.14 23.34 9.18
C GLN A 141 -13.95 23.86 7.98
N ASP A 142 -15.11 23.26 7.69
CA ASP A 142 -15.94 23.68 6.57
C ASP A 142 -16.54 25.08 6.83
N PRO A 143 -16.61 25.95 5.80
CA PRO A 143 -17.32 27.22 5.89
C PRO A 143 -18.78 27.04 6.30
N LYS A 144 -19.36 28.04 6.95
CA LYS A 144 -20.75 27.98 7.44
C LYS A 144 -21.72 27.74 6.27
N GLY A 145 -22.43 26.61 6.32
CA GLY A 145 -23.41 26.22 5.30
C GLY A 145 -22.85 25.34 4.19
N GLU A 146 -21.55 25.08 4.19
CA GLU A 146 -20.90 24.10 3.31
C GLU A 146 -20.77 22.74 4.00
N ASP A 147 -20.67 21.70 3.18
CA ASP A 147 -20.47 20.32 3.62
C ASP A 147 -19.52 19.64 2.64
N SER A 148 -18.29 20.14 2.61
CA SER A 148 -17.27 19.69 1.68
C SER A 148 -16.85 18.26 2.03
N CYS A 149 -16.74 17.94 3.32
CA CYS A 149 -16.31 16.60 3.74
C CYS A 149 -17.41 15.52 3.73
N GLY A 150 -18.66 15.90 3.42
CA GLY A 150 -19.81 15.00 3.33
C GLY A 150 -20.20 14.42 4.69
N ALA A 151 -20.30 15.29 5.71
CA ALA A 151 -20.84 14.96 7.02
C ALA A 151 -22.35 14.75 6.97
N TYR A 152 -23.09 15.61 6.27
CA TYR A 152 -24.55 15.55 6.21
C TYR A 152 -25.07 15.08 4.84
N LYS A 153 -24.31 15.30 3.79
CA LYS A 153 -24.57 14.88 2.40
C LYS A 153 -23.55 13.82 1.94
N LYS A 154 -23.82 13.21 0.79
CA LYS A 154 -22.87 12.29 0.16
C LYS A 154 -21.61 13.07 -0.23
N PHE A 155 -20.45 12.50 0.06
CA PHE A 155 -19.17 13.06 -0.34
C PHE A 155 -19.03 13.11 -1.87
N ASP A 156 -18.70 14.29 -2.38
CA ASP A 156 -18.54 14.53 -3.80
C ASP A 156 -17.07 14.37 -4.21
N LYS A 157 -16.77 13.22 -4.80
CA LYS A 157 -15.42 12.89 -5.30
C LYS A 157 -14.97 13.79 -6.46
N SER A 158 -15.90 14.41 -7.21
CA SER A 158 -15.54 15.26 -8.36
C SER A 158 -15.05 16.65 -7.94
N ARG A 159 -15.43 17.09 -6.74
CA ARG A 159 -15.06 18.39 -6.17
C ARG A 159 -13.83 18.32 -5.26
N HIS A 160 -13.26 17.12 -5.08
CA HIS A 160 -12.09 16.89 -4.24
C HIS A 160 -11.01 16.19 -5.05
N ILE A 161 -9.77 16.62 -4.87
CA ILE A 161 -8.61 15.97 -5.45
C ILE A 161 -7.98 15.11 -4.36
N ALA A 162 -7.70 13.84 -4.66
CA ALA A 162 -6.99 12.98 -3.73
C ALA A 162 -5.53 13.45 -3.63
N VAL A 163 -5.04 13.58 -2.41
CA VAL A 163 -3.67 14.06 -2.12
C VAL A 163 -2.78 12.85 -1.89
N GLU A 164 -1.59 12.89 -2.46
CA GLU A 164 -0.55 11.88 -2.23
C GLU A 164 -0.16 11.87 -0.76
N CYS A 165 -0.30 10.74 -0.09
CA CYS A 165 -0.09 10.67 1.36
C CYS A 165 1.37 10.77 1.80
N ASN A 166 2.31 10.78 0.87
CA ASN A 166 3.74 10.84 1.17
C ASN A 166 4.38 12.14 0.67
N SER A 167 3.56 13.07 0.18
CA SER A 167 3.96 14.40 -0.24
C SER A 167 3.84 15.41 0.91
N ASP A 168 4.42 16.60 0.72
CA ASP A 168 4.38 17.71 1.66
C ASP A 168 3.01 18.40 1.73
N GLU A 169 2.13 18.16 0.76
CA GLU A 169 0.73 18.60 0.81
C GLU A 169 -0.13 17.77 1.79
N SER A 170 0.35 16.59 2.19
CA SER A 170 -0.38 15.76 3.14
C SER A 170 -0.31 16.33 4.56
N HIS A 171 -1.47 16.54 5.19
CA HIS A 171 -1.51 17.00 6.60
C HIS A 171 -0.93 15.94 7.54
N THR A 172 -1.10 14.67 7.17
CA THR A 172 -0.59 13.54 7.94
C THR A 172 -0.17 12.48 6.94
N PRO A 173 1.10 12.04 6.94
CA PRO A 173 1.53 11.03 6.00
C PRO A 173 1.05 9.65 6.40
N GLY A 174 0.93 8.75 5.42
CA GLY A 174 0.35 7.43 5.67
C GLY A 174 0.23 6.56 4.44
N THR A 175 -0.11 5.29 4.66
CA THR A 175 -0.24 4.27 3.61
C THR A 175 -1.62 3.62 3.58
N PHE A 176 -2.52 4.15 4.40
CA PHE A 176 -3.93 3.83 4.38
C PHE A 176 -4.72 5.13 4.26
N CYS A 177 -5.82 5.10 3.51
CA CYS A 177 -6.82 6.13 3.65
C CYS A 177 -7.69 5.82 4.85
N MET A 178 -8.00 6.86 5.62
CA MET A 178 -8.84 6.77 6.81
C MET A 178 -10.04 7.69 6.67
N LYS A 179 -11.17 7.23 7.22
CA LYS A 179 -12.38 8.03 7.43
C LYS A 179 -12.86 7.83 8.85
N ILE A 180 -12.99 8.93 9.60
CA ILE A 180 -13.58 8.95 10.92
C ILE A 180 -14.91 9.69 10.85
N THR A 181 -15.97 9.08 11.38
CA THR A 181 -17.28 9.69 11.59
C THR A 181 -17.55 9.77 13.08
N GLN A 182 -17.76 10.98 13.59
CA GLN A 182 -18.21 11.20 14.97
C GLN A 182 -19.62 11.77 14.98
N GLN A 183 -20.41 11.34 15.96
CA GLN A 183 -21.81 11.67 16.06
C GLN A 183 -22.19 11.92 17.52
N GLY A 184 -22.74 13.10 17.79
CA GLY A 184 -23.22 13.43 19.13
C GLY A 184 -24.35 12.53 19.60
N PRO A 185 -24.58 12.43 20.92
CA PRO A 185 -25.82 11.89 21.43
C PRO A 185 -27.01 12.71 20.89
N LYS A 186 -28.17 12.09 20.77
CA LYS A 186 -29.38 12.79 20.31
C LYS A 186 -29.81 13.76 21.43
N GLY A 187 -29.69 15.07 21.17
CA GLY A 187 -30.18 16.10 22.07
C GLY A 187 -31.72 16.09 22.20
N PHE A 188 -32.24 16.77 23.22
CA PHE A 188 -33.67 16.85 23.49
C PHE A 188 -34.38 17.68 22.40
N ILE A 189 -35.03 16.96 21.48
CA ILE A 189 -36.12 17.33 20.55
C ILE A 189 -35.80 18.36 19.43
N TRP A 190 -34.91 19.36 19.56
CA TRP A 190 -34.85 20.47 18.58
C TRP A 190 -33.51 20.65 17.83
N ASP A 191 -32.37 20.33 18.45
CA ASP A 191 -31.03 20.66 17.94
C ASP A 191 -30.46 19.59 16.99
N GLY A 192 -31.21 18.52 16.77
CA GLY A 192 -30.78 17.37 15.99
C GLY A 192 -29.56 16.67 16.61
N ARG A 193 -28.86 15.89 15.80
CA ARG A 193 -27.61 15.25 16.15
C ARG A 193 -26.52 15.89 15.30
N TRP A 194 -25.49 16.45 15.92
CA TRP A 194 -24.32 16.89 15.17
C TRP A 194 -23.53 15.69 14.67
N ARG A 195 -22.93 15.85 13.49
CA ARG A 195 -22.06 14.85 12.89
C ARG A 195 -20.81 15.54 12.35
N GLN A 196 -19.66 14.92 12.58
CA GLN A 196 -18.38 15.36 12.06
C GLN A 196 -17.75 14.22 11.26
N VAL A 197 -17.22 14.55 10.08
CA VAL A 197 -16.48 13.61 9.25
C VAL A 197 -15.08 14.16 9.00
N ILE A 198 -14.09 13.31 9.20
CA ILE A 198 -12.68 13.60 8.90
C ILE A 198 -12.21 12.52 7.92
N ARG A 199 -11.59 12.96 6.82
CA ARG A 199 -10.90 12.10 5.86
C ARG A 199 -9.45 12.54 5.84
N ARG A 200 -8.52 11.60 5.96
CA ARG A 200 -7.08 11.87 5.85
C ARG A 200 -6.33 10.58 5.56
N CYS A 201 -5.05 10.69 5.26
CA CYS A 201 -4.17 9.53 5.28
C CYS A 201 -3.90 9.08 6.72
N ALA A 202 -3.50 7.82 6.88
CA ALA A 202 -3.09 7.24 8.14
C ALA A 202 -1.98 6.21 7.93
N SER A 203 -1.06 6.11 8.89
CA SER A 203 0.08 5.19 8.83
C SER A 203 -0.29 3.75 9.18
N VAL A 204 -1.15 3.57 10.20
CA VAL A 204 -1.58 2.26 10.73
C VAL A 204 -2.99 2.40 11.28
N ALA A 205 -3.78 1.33 11.20
CA ALA A 205 -5.02 1.19 11.96
C ALA A 205 -4.73 0.76 13.40
N ASP A 206 -5.30 1.42 14.40
CA ASP A 206 -5.05 1.09 15.82
C ASP A 206 -5.37 -0.39 16.15
N THR A 207 -6.30 -1.00 15.42
CA THR A 207 -6.66 -2.42 15.56
C THR A 207 -5.97 -3.34 14.55
N GLY A 208 -5.18 -2.81 13.61
CA GLY A 208 -4.52 -3.58 12.55
C GLY A 208 -5.46 -4.17 11.49
N VAL A 209 -6.70 -3.68 11.36
CA VAL A 209 -7.70 -4.20 10.41
C VAL A 209 -7.95 -3.19 9.29
N THR A 210 -7.84 -3.62 8.04
CA THR A 210 -8.14 -2.84 6.82
C THR A 210 -9.41 -3.36 6.15
N GLY A 211 -10.10 -2.51 5.38
CA GLY A 211 -11.30 -2.90 4.62
C GLY A 211 -12.58 -3.04 5.46
N VAL A 212 -12.51 -2.77 6.77
CA VAL A 212 -13.64 -2.82 7.71
C VAL A 212 -13.64 -1.55 8.58
N CYS A 213 -14.81 -1.18 9.11
CA CYS A 213 -14.96 -0.06 10.03
C CYS A 213 -15.10 -0.55 11.48
N ASN A 214 -14.25 -0.03 12.36
CA ASN A 214 -14.45 -0.14 13.80
C ASN A 214 -15.42 0.93 14.27
N TRP A 215 -16.12 0.67 15.35
CA TRP A 215 -17.03 1.64 15.94
C TRP A 215 -17.13 1.47 17.44
N GLY A 216 -17.57 2.53 18.11
CA GLY A 216 -17.79 2.53 19.55
C GLY A 216 -18.58 3.75 20.01
N VAL A 217 -18.75 3.85 21.32
CA VAL A 217 -19.38 4.99 21.98
C VAL A 217 -18.48 5.42 23.13
N TYR A 218 -18.07 6.68 23.15
CA TYR A 218 -17.31 7.25 24.27
C TYR A 218 -18.20 7.43 25.51
N ASP A 219 -17.60 7.59 26.68
CA ASP A 219 -18.33 7.75 27.96
C ASP A 219 -19.29 8.96 27.96
N ASN A 220 -18.99 9.99 27.15
CA ASN A 220 -19.84 11.15 26.96
C ASN A 220 -21.00 10.93 25.96
N GLY A 221 -21.21 9.69 25.49
CA GLY A 221 -22.29 9.30 24.59
C GLY A 221 -22.05 9.61 23.10
N ILE A 222 -20.85 10.07 22.73
CA ILE A 222 -20.49 10.30 21.32
C ILE A 222 -20.20 8.96 20.64
N TYR A 223 -20.93 8.67 19.57
CA TYR A 223 -20.64 7.56 18.68
C TYR A 223 -19.47 7.90 17.77
N TRP A 224 -18.54 6.98 17.60
CA TRP A 224 -17.46 7.08 16.64
C TRP A 224 -17.41 5.84 15.74
N GLU A 225 -17.03 6.05 14.49
CA GLU A 225 -16.77 5.02 13.50
C GLU A 225 -15.48 5.38 12.75
N GLU A 226 -14.55 4.45 12.66
CA GLU A 226 -13.26 4.61 12.01
C GLU A 226 -13.03 3.49 11.00
N CYS A 227 -12.82 3.87 9.75
CA CYS A 227 -12.61 2.94 8.65
C CYS A 227 -11.23 3.19 8.02
N TYR A 228 -10.50 2.10 7.78
CA TYR A 228 -9.21 2.11 7.07
C TYR A 228 -9.31 1.32 5.76
N CYS A 229 -8.63 1.79 4.73
CA CYS A 229 -8.56 1.11 3.44
C CYS A 229 -7.25 1.44 2.71
N SER A 230 -6.84 0.58 1.79
CA SER A 230 -5.53 0.54 1.13
C SER A 230 -5.57 0.91 -0.37
N GLU A 231 -6.72 1.32 -0.90
CA GLU A 231 -6.88 1.72 -2.30
C GLU A 231 -6.97 3.24 -2.48
N ASP A 232 -6.55 3.77 -3.63
CA ASP A 232 -6.64 5.21 -3.92
C ASP A 232 -8.07 5.74 -3.82
N GLY A 233 -8.25 6.80 -3.04
CA GLY A 233 -9.54 7.47 -2.85
C GLY A 233 -10.62 6.56 -2.24
N CYS A 234 -10.26 5.44 -1.62
CA CYS A 234 -11.21 4.50 -1.01
C CYS A 234 -11.97 5.15 0.14
N ASN A 235 -11.33 6.08 0.86
CA ASN A 235 -11.98 6.86 1.91
C ASN A 235 -13.00 7.87 1.36
N GLY A 236 -13.31 7.88 0.06
CA GLY A 236 -14.39 8.68 -0.54
C GLY A 236 -15.73 7.95 -0.61
N SER A 237 -15.78 6.61 -0.57
CA SER A 237 -17.05 5.86 -0.62
C SER A 237 -17.63 5.61 0.77
N SER A 238 -18.93 5.34 0.81
CA SER A 238 -19.53 4.55 1.90
C SER A 238 -19.40 3.08 1.52
N PRO A 239 -19.34 2.13 2.47
CA PRO A 239 -19.32 0.71 2.12
C PRO A 239 -20.60 0.37 1.35
N VAL A 240 -20.47 0.15 0.04
CA VAL A 240 -21.55 -0.38 -0.79
C VAL A 240 -21.19 -1.83 -1.07
N HIS A 241 -21.82 -2.75 -0.35
CA HIS A 241 -21.85 -4.14 -0.78
C HIS A 241 -22.73 -4.23 -2.04
N THR A 242 -22.14 -4.11 -3.22
CA THR A 242 -22.81 -4.53 -4.46
C THR A 242 -22.90 -6.06 -4.47
N CYS A 243 -24.08 -6.58 -4.15
CA CYS A 243 -24.34 -8.01 -4.16
C CYS A 243 -24.46 -8.51 -5.61
N LEU A 244 -23.34 -8.96 -6.20
CA LEU A 244 -23.28 -9.53 -7.56
C LEU A 244 -24.23 -10.73 -7.73
N PHE A 245 -24.55 -11.44 -6.65
CA PHE A 245 -25.51 -12.57 -6.67
C PHE A 245 -26.93 -12.15 -7.06
N ALA A 246 -27.35 -10.91 -6.78
CA ALA A 246 -28.68 -10.43 -7.16
C ALA A 246 -28.83 -10.24 -8.69
N ILE A 247 -27.75 -9.82 -9.36
CA ILE A 247 -27.74 -9.60 -10.81
C ILE A 247 -27.76 -10.94 -11.55
N MET A 248 -26.91 -11.89 -11.12
CA MET A 248 -26.88 -13.25 -11.67
C MET A 248 -28.22 -13.98 -11.46
N GLY A 249 -28.85 -13.85 -10.28
CA GLY A 249 -30.16 -14.43 -10.00
C GLY A 249 -31.26 -13.88 -10.91
N SER A 250 -31.24 -12.58 -11.22
CA SER A 250 -32.23 -11.96 -12.11
C SER A 250 -32.10 -12.43 -13.57
N LEU A 251 -30.87 -12.62 -14.07
CA LEU A 251 -30.62 -13.13 -15.42
C LEU A 251 -31.01 -14.61 -15.55
N VAL A 252 -30.73 -15.42 -14.52
CA VAL A 252 -31.15 -16.84 -14.48
C VAL A 252 -32.68 -16.94 -14.44
N PHE A 253 -33.35 -16.09 -13.66
CA PHE A 253 -34.81 -16.06 -13.57
C PHE A 253 -35.46 -15.64 -14.90
N ILE A 254 -34.91 -14.63 -15.57
CA ILE A 254 -35.36 -14.20 -16.90
C ILE A 254 -35.15 -15.34 -17.92
N ALA A 255 -33.98 -15.99 -17.93
CA ALA A 255 -33.73 -17.14 -18.80
C ALA A 255 -34.68 -18.32 -18.52
N PHE A 256 -35.06 -18.52 -17.26
CA PHE A 256 -36.02 -19.55 -16.86
C PHE A 256 -37.43 -19.23 -17.37
N ILE A 257 -37.87 -17.96 -17.29
CA ILE A 257 -39.16 -17.51 -17.84
C ILE A 257 -39.19 -17.68 -19.36
N TYR A 258 -38.13 -17.26 -20.07
CA TYR A 258 -38.05 -17.42 -21.53
C TYR A 258 -38.12 -18.89 -21.95
N LYS A 259 -37.49 -19.80 -21.20
CA LYS A 259 -37.59 -21.24 -21.44
C LYS A 259 -38.94 -21.84 -21.09
N TRP A 260 -39.71 -21.26 -20.17
CA TRP A 260 -41.03 -21.75 -19.79
C TRP A 260 -42.13 -21.35 -20.79
N GLN A 261 -41.93 -20.27 -21.56
CA GLN A 261 -42.85 -19.81 -22.60
C GLN A 261 -42.60 -20.41 -23.99
N SER A 262 -41.55 -21.21 -24.18
CA SER A 262 -41.27 -21.98 -25.41
C SER A 262 -41.67 -23.43 -25.23
#